data_AF-A0A2H3B000-F1
#
_entry.id   AF-A0A2H3B000-F1
#
_cell.length_a   1.000
_cell.length_b   1.000
_cell.length_c   1.000
_cell.angle_alpha   90.00
_cell.angle_beta   90.00
_cell.angle_gamma   90.00
#
_symmetry.space_group_name_H-M   'P 1'
#
loop_
_entity.id
_entity.type
_entity.pdbx_description
1 polymer ?
#
loop_
_entity_poly.entity_id
_entity_poly.type
_entity_poly.pdbx_seq_one_letter_code
_entity_poly.pdbx_strand_id
1 'polypeptide(L)' 'AKLLLAARCHIIDEISALHFKAFDCADRLMRSLTRCNRVWGGRMLITVGDFRQ' A
#
# COMPACT_ATOMS: atom_id res chain seq x y z
N ALA A 1 -5.78 -12.93 -1.68
CA ALA A 1 -6.29 -11.69 -1.03
C ALA A 1 -6.66 -11.83 0.46
N LYS A 2 -6.94 -13.03 1.01
CA LYS A 2 -7.40 -13.17 2.42
C LYS A 2 -6.48 -12.49 3.45
N LEU A 3 -5.16 -12.65 3.31
CA LEU A 3 -4.17 -11.99 4.19
C LEU A 3 -4.23 -10.46 4.09
N LEU A 4 -4.25 -9.91 2.88
CA LEU A 4 -4.36 -8.45 2.64
C LEU A 4 -5.66 -7.86 3.22
N LEU A 5 -6.76 -8.61 3.16
CA LEU A 5 -8.05 -8.19 3.72
C LEU A 5 -8.12 -8.30 5.25
N ALA A 6 -7.40 -9.27 5.82
CA ALA A 6 -7.28 -9.44 7.27
C ALA A 6 -6.34 -8.39 7.89
N ALA A 7 -5.30 -7.97 7.16
CA ALA A 7 -4.37 -6.95 7.61
C ALA A 7 -5.07 -5.59 7.81
N ARG A 8 -4.91 -5.02 9.01
CA ARG A 8 -5.40 -3.66 9.34
C ARG A 8 -4.37 -2.58 9.04
N CYS A 9 -3.09 -2.95 9.04
CA CYS A 9 -1.95 -2.09 8.76
C CYS A 9 -1.01 -2.79 7.77
N HIS A 10 -0.48 -2.03 6.82
CA HIS A 10 0.59 -2.45 5.90
C HIS A 10 1.82 -1.58 6.14
N ILE A 11 2.99 -2.21 6.19
CA ILE A 11 4.27 -1.53 6.36
C ILE A 11 5.10 -1.80 5.11
N ILE A 12 5.59 -0.74 4.48
CA ILE A 12 6.52 -0.83 3.34
C ILE A 12 7.82 -0.16 3.78
N ASP A 13 8.86 -0.96 3.91
CA ASP A 13 10.23 -0.50 4.09
C ASP A 13 10.88 -0.21 2.73
N GLU A 14 11.95 0.60 2.73
CA GLU A 14 12.66 1.06 1.52
C GLU A 14 11.74 1.56 0.40
N ILE A 15 10.78 2.43 0.74
CA ILE A 15 9.80 2.96 -0.21
C ILE A 15 10.46 3.69 -1.40
N SER A 16 11.68 4.17 -1.23
CA SER A 16 12.49 4.81 -2.27
C SER A 16 12.87 3.88 -3.41
N ALA A 17 13.03 2.57 -3.14
CA ALA A 17 13.30 1.57 -4.17
C ALA A 17 12.04 1.19 -4.96
N LEU A 18 10.84 1.55 -4.48
CA LEU A 18 9.59 1.19 -5.12
C LEU A 18 9.21 2.19 -6.21
N HIS A 19 9.13 1.71 -7.45
CA HIS A 19 8.66 2.53 -8.57
C HIS A 19 7.20 2.98 -8.35
N PHE A 20 6.89 4.26 -8.58
CA PHE A 20 5.58 4.85 -8.29
C PHE A 20 4.39 4.10 -8.94
N LYS A 21 4.56 3.56 -10.16
CA LYS A 21 3.53 2.74 -10.83
C LYS A 21 3.18 1.46 -10.06
N ALA A 22 4.15 0.84 -9.38
CA ALA A 22 3.91 -0.34 -8.57
C ALA A 22 3.14 0.04 -7.29
N PHE A 23 3.51 1.16 -6.65
CA PHE A 23 2.79 1.71 -5.51
C PHE A 23 1.32 2.04 -5.86
N ASP A 24 1.09 2.72 -6.98
CA ASP A 24 -0.25 3.06 -7.47
C ASP A 24 -1.07 1.81 -7.85
N CYS A 25 -0.44 0.80 -8.45
CA CYS A 25 -1.10 -0.48 -8.74
C CYS A 25 -1.55 -1.19 -7.45
N ALA A 26 -0.72 -1.19 -6.42
CA ALA A 26 -1.05 -1.77 -5.12
C ALA A 26 -2.20 -1.01 -4.43
N ASP A 27 -2.22 0.32 -4.49
CA ASP A 27 -3.34 1.12 -3.98
C ASP A 27 -4.65 0.79 -4.71
N ARG A 28 -4.63 0.73 -6.05
CA ARG A 28 -5.79 0.33 -6.87
C ARG A 28 -6.29 -1.07 -6.51
N LEU A 29 -5.37 -2.02 -6.31
CA LEU A 29 -5.71 -3.37 -5.85
C LEU A 29 -6.39 -3.33 -4.47
N MET A 30 -5.85 -2.58 -3.51
CA MET A 30 -6.42 -2.48 -2.16
C MET A 30 -7.81 -1.84 -2.16
N ARG A 31 -8.03 -0.79 -2.96
CA ARG A 31 -9.36 -0.18 -3.13
C ARG A 31 -10.37 -1.16 -3.72
N SER A 32 -9.95 -1.93 -4.74
CA SER A 32 -10.79 -2.97 -5.35
C SER A 32 -11.14 -4.09 -4.37
N LEU A 33 -10.17 -4.58 -3.60
CA LEU A 33 -10.37 -5.69 -2.66
C LEU A 33 -11.27 -5.27 -1.49
N THR A 34 -11.11 -4.05 -0.98
CA THR A 34 -11.87 -3.54 0.18
C THR A 34 -13.20 -2.91 -0.21
N ARG A 35 -13.46 -2.70 -1.51
CA ARG A 35 -14.60 -1.92 -2.03
C ARG A 35 -14.67 -0.52 -1.40
N CYS A 36 -13.50 0.08 -1.16
CA CYS A 36 -13.36 1.38 -0.50
C CYS A 36 -12.47 2.29 -1.35
N ASN A 37 -12.96 3.49 -1.67
CA ASN A 37 -12.23 4.46 -2.50
C ASN A 37 -11.24 5.35 -1.71
N ARG A 38 -11.11 5.15 -0.40
CA ARG A 38 -10.08 5.82 0.41
C ARG A 38 -8.71 5.27 0.03
N VAL A 39 -7.67 6.08 0.24
CA VAL A 39 -6.27 5.68 0.05
C VAL A 39 -6.01 4.33 0.75
N TRP A 40 -5.34 3.44 0.05
CA TRP A 40 -5.00 2.07 0.45
C TRP A 40 -6.21 1.21 0.87
N GLY A 41 -7.39 1.48 0.30
CA GLY A 41 -8.63 0.81 0.69
C GLY A 41 -9.09 1.15 2.11
N GLY A 42 -8.70 2.33 2.62
CA GLY A 42 -9.00 2.78 3.98
C GLY A 42 -8.21 2.06 5.08
N ARG A 43 -7.18 1.28 4.72
CA ARG A 43 -6.28 0.63 5.67
C ARG A 43 -5.17 1.58 6.10
N MET A 44 -4.62 1.34 7.28
CA MET A 44 -3.42 2.04 7.71
C MET A 44 -2.24 1.61 6.82
N LEU A 45 -1.47 2.58 6.36
CA LEU A 45 -0.26 2.38 5.58
C LEU A 45 0.86 3.17 6.25
N ILE A 46 1.97 2.49 6.54
CA ILE A 46 3.20 3.09 7.06
C ILE A 46 4.27 2.84 6.02
N THR A 47 4.91 3.90 5.53
CA THR A 47 6.02 3.80 4.58
C THR A 47 7.27 4.40 5.20
N VAL A 48 8.39 3.70 5.08
CA VAL A 48 9.70 4.14 5.56
C VAL A 48 10.70 3.98 4.41
N GLY A 49 11.68 4.85 4.34
CA GLY A 49 12.77 4.80 3.37
C GLY A 49 13.43 6.16 3.19
N ASP A 50 14.54 6.16 2.47
CA ASP A 50 15.30 7.36 2.13
C ASP A 50 15.44 7.46 0.61
N PHE A 51 14.89 8.52 0.02
CA PHE A 51 14.95 8.74 -1.43
C PHE A 51 16.33 9.15 -1.95
N ARG A 52 17.31 9.37 -1.07
CA ARG A 52 18.70 9.68 -1.46
C ARG A 52 19.64 8.47 -1.37
N GLN A 53 19.19 7.37 -0.78
CA GLN A 53 19.89 6.08 -0.78
C GLN A 53 19.71 5.41 -2.15
#